data_AF-A0A952TRT0-F1
#
_entry.id   AF-A0A952TRT0-F1
#
_cell.length_a   1.000
_cell.length_b   1.000
_cell.length_c   1.000
_cell.angle_alpha   90.00
_cell.angle_beta   90.00
_cell.angle_gamma   90.00
#
_symmetry.space_group_name_H-M   'P 1'
#
loop_
_entity.id
_entity.type
_entity.pdbx_description
1 polymer ?
#
loop_
_entity_poly.entity_id
_entity_poly.type
_entity_poly.pdbx_seq_one_letter_code
_entity_poly.pdbx_strand_id
1 'polypeptide(L)'
;MASSDESSTKDQKPQDVSADAEAEGLISLDDLDKVISEQDPSFGLEVATIVSQENSADLNIEMIDLDRLLAEQEAKSFGSRLKRLLRKFKNFLTGLQTTAFYFLKDELPSLLKNGKNALGGFMGRVSEMLRQFGFKPRRFKLLVAAFVLLCGGTAFVLFLMLTKGIVPEQEQLFIQSLDSLAEQRWSYDPKTEQEPFYGSVRAAQNMMVVPKLVVNVKKSVNSGRNPMAAAELYVEGMSPDVVVEIKDRETEFRDRFMRVMEEFTYDELTSAQGKLKLQEILVREANQLATKGRIRKIYFKTIVLKP
;
A
#
# COMPACT_ATOMS: atom_id res chain seq x y z
N MET A 1 -16.13 -48.82 -75.68
CA MET A 1 -17.58 -49.12 -75.67
C MET A 1 -17.90 -49.58 -74.26
N ALA A 2 -18.41 -48.66 -73.44
CA ALA A 2 -19.83 -48.57 -73.01
C ALA A 2 -20.16 -49.70 -72.00
N SER A 3 -20.77 -49.48 -70.84
CA SER A 3 -21.45 -48.33 -70.26
C SER A 3 -21.76 -48.66 -68.78
N SER A 4 -21.78 -47.62 -67.94
CA SER A 4 -22.58 -47.40 -66.72
C SER A 4 -23.37 -48.55 -66.07
N ASP A 5 -23.27 -48.65 -64.75
CA ASP A 5 -24.42 -48.33 -63.88
C ASP A 5 -24.01 -47.99 -62.44
N GLU A 6 -24.65 -46.93 -61.94
CA GLU A 6 -24.52 -46.30 -60.64
C GLU A 6 -25.37 -47.02 -59.58
N SER A 7 -24.90 -47.07 -58.34
CA SER A 7 -25.75 -47.37 -57.17
C SER A 7 -25.15 -46.80 -55.87
N SER A 8 -25.43 -45.50 -55.65
CA SER A 8 -25.86 -44.89 -54.39
C SER A 8 -25.80 -45.77 -53.12
N THR A 9 -24.89 -45.45 -52.19
CA THR A 9 -25.01 -45.85 -50.78
C THR A 9 -24.84 -44.62 -49.90
N LYS A 10 -25.87 -44.36 -49.10
CA LYS A 10 -26.08 -43.21 -48.23
C LYS A 10 -24.99 -43.05 -47.15
N ASP A 11 -24.66 -41.79 -46.91
CA ASP A 11 -23.98 -41.26 -45.73
C ASP A 11 -24.54 -41.81 -44.41
N GLN A 12 -23.67 -42.42 -43.60
CA GLN A 12 -23.87 -42.59 -42.17
C GLN A 12 -22.91 -41.65 -41.45
N LYS A 13 -23.48 -40.63 -40.79
CA LYS A 13 -22.79 -39.79 -39.81
C LYS A 13 -22.28 -40.68 -38.66
N PRO A 14 -21.06 -40.45 -38.14
CA PRO A 14 -20.63 -41.08 -36.92
C PRO A 14 -21.48 -40.59 -35.75
N GLN A 15 -22.10 -41.54 -35.05
CA GLN A 15 -22.75 -41.36 -33.75
C GLN A 15 -21.64 -41.11 -32.72
N ASP A 16 -21.62 -39.91 -32.15
CA ASP A 16 -20.89 -39.62 -30.92
C ASP A 16 -21.45 -40.52 -29.80
N VAL A 17 -20.64 -41.50 -29.41
CA VAL A 17 -20.87 -42.30 -28.22
C VAL A 17 -20.42 -41.43 -27.04
N SER A 18 -21.39 -40.79 -26.38
CA SER A 18 -21.14 -40.08 -25.13
C SER A 18 -20.70 -41.08 -24.07
N ALA A 19 -19.48 -40.85 -23.57
CA ALA A 19 -18.92 -41.50 -22.41
C ALA A 19 -19.56 -40.88 -21.15
N ASP A 20 -20.78 -41.28 -20.84
CA ASP A 20 -21.46 -40.93 -19.59
C ASP A 20 -21.38 -42.12 -18.63
N ALA A 21 -20.24 -42.21 -17.95
CA ALA A 21 -20.12 -42.95 -16.70
C ALA A 21 -18.96 -42.37 -15.90
N GLU A 22 -19.27 -41.89 -14.69
CA GLU A 22 -18.32 -41.50 -13.63
C GLU A 22 -17.75 -40.07 -13.69
N ALA A 23 -18.64 -39.07 -13.67
CA ALA A 23 -18.33 -37.75 -13.13
C ALA A 23 -19.34 -37.41 -12.03
N GLU A 24 -19.06 -37.87 -10.81
CA GLU A 24 -19.79 -37.43 -9.63
C GLU A 24 -19.58 -35.91 -9.42
N GLY A 25 -20.68 -35.15 -9.49
CA GLY A 25 -20.81 -33.89 -8.76
C GLY A 25 -20.22 -32.61 -9.37
N LEU A 26 -19.79 -32.59 -10.63
CA LEU A 26 -19.43 -31.33 -11.29
C LEU A 26 -20.69 -30.66 -11.85
N ILE A 27 -21.24 -29.71 -11.09
CA ILE A 27 -22.26 -28.79 -11.58
C ILE A 27 -21.68 -28.06 -12.80
N SER A 28 -22.37 -28.14 -13.93
CA SER A 28 -21.93 -27.44 -15.14
C SER A 28 -21.92 -25.92 -14.88
N LEU A 29 -20.99 -25.18 -15.51
CA LEU A 29 -20.91 -23.73 -15.34
C LEU A 29 -22.25 -23.04 -15.67
N ASP A 30 -22.97 -23.58 -16.66
CA ASP A 30 -24.30 -23.08 -17.07
C ASP A 30 -25.37 -23.32 -15.99
N ASP A 31 -25.26 -24.39 -15.21
CA ASP A 31 -26.18 -24.67 -14.10
C ASP A 31 -25.85 -23.81 -12.86
N LEU A 32 -24.57 -23.47 -12.65
CA LEU A 32 -24.16 -22.50 -11.63
C LEU A 32 -24.73 -21.11 -11.91
N ASP A 33 -24.65 -20.64 -13.14
CA ASP A 33 -25.22 -19.34 -13.53
C ASP A 33 -26.75 -19.30 -13.38
N LYS A 34 -27.43 -20.41 -13.65
CA LYS A 34 -28.88 -20.55 -13.38
C LYS A 34 -29.18 -20.46 -11.89
N VAL A 35 -28.46 -21.21 -11.05
CA VAL A 35 -28.67 -21.18 -9.59
C VAL A 35 -28.40 -19.79 -9.00
N ILE A 36 -27.35 -19.12 -9.48
CA ILE A 36 -27.02 -17.75 -9.06
C ILE A 36 -28.14 -16.77 -9.49
N SER A 37 -28.66 -16.91 -10.71
CA SER A 37 -29.76 -16.06 -11.21
C SER A 37 -31.09 -16.29 -10.47
N GLU A 38 -31.35 -17.51 -9.98
CA GLU A 38 -32.54 -17.83 -9.20
C GLU A 38 -32.43 -17.36 -7.74
N GLN A 39 -31.25 -17.41 -7.13
CA GLN A 39 -31.04 -17.02 -5.74
C GLN A 39 -30.82 -15.50 -5.56
N ASP A 40 -30.17 -14.84 -6.51
CA ASP A 40 -29.88 -13.40 -6.43
C ASP A 40 -30.05 -12.70 -7.80
N PRO A 41 -31.27 -12.25 -8.13
CA PRO A 41 -31.51 -11.52 -9.38
C PRO A 41 -30.84 -10.13 -9.41
N SER A 42 -30.41 -9.59 -8.26
CA SER A 42 -29.66 -8.32 -8.19
C SER A 42 -28.21 -8.48 -8.63
N PHE A 43 -27.59 -9.64 -8.39
CA PHE A 43 -26.19 -9.91 -8.72
C PHE A 43 -25.89 -9.73 -10.21
N GLY A 44 -26.77 -10.18 -11.11
CA GLY A 44 -26.60 -10.01 -12.55
C GLY A 44 -26.59 -8.54 -13.00
N LEU A 45 -27.32 -7.66 -12.30
CA LEU A 45 -27.33 -6.23 -12.58
C LEU A 45 -26.04 -5.55 -12.09
N GLU A 46 -25.46 -6.01 -10.99
CA GLU A 46 -24.17 -5.52 -10.47
C GLU A 46 -23.01 -5.94 -11.37
N VAL A 47 -22.99 -7.20 -11.84
CA VAL A 47 -21.97 -7.68 -12.79
C VAL A 47 -22.07 -6.92 -14.12
N ALA A 48 -23.28 -6.71 -14.65
CA ALA A 48 -23.47 -5.94 -15.88
C ALA A 48 -23.03 -4.47 -15.74
N THR A 49 -23.22 -3.86 -14.57
CA THR A 49 -22.76 -2.49 -14.31
C THR A 49 -21.23 -2.42 -14.21
N ILE A 50 -20.56 -3.40 -13.59
CA ILE A 50 -19.08 -3.49 -13.55
C ILE A 50 -18.50 -3.67 -14.95
N VAL A 51 -19.05 -4.58 -15.76
CA VAL A 51 -18.59 -4.82 -17.14
C VAL A 51 -18.81 -3.58 -18.03
N SER A 52 -19.89 -2.82 -17.79
CA SER A 52 -20.11 -1.55 -18.49
C SER A 52 -19.17 -0.41 -18.03
N GLN A 53 -18.71 -0.45 -16.77
CA GLN A 53 -17.71 0.50 -16.25
C GLN A 53 -16.30 0.18 -16.76
N GLU A 54 -15.92 -1.09 -16.89
CA GLU A 54 -14.60 -1.46 -17.44
C GLU A 54 -14.49 -1.15 -18.95
N ASN A 55 -15.56 -1.34 -19.72
CA ASN A 55 -15.55 -1.07 -21.16
C ASN A 55 -15.58 0.44 -21.53
N SER A 56 -15.73 1.34 -20.56
CA SER A 56 -15.56 2.80 -20.78
C SER A 56 -14.21 3.33 -20.29
N ALA A 57 -13.36 2.46 -19.74
CA ALA A 57 -12.06 2.80 -19.16
C ALA A 57 -10.85 2.29 -19.98
N ASP A 58 -11.05 2.01 -21.27
CA ASP A 58 -9.97 1.75 -22.24
C ASP A 58 -10.45 2.32 -23.59
N LEU A 59 -9.87 3.34 -24.21
CA LEU A 59 -8.47 3.54 -24.54
C LEU A 59 -8.17 5.04 -24.72
N ASN A 60 -7.30 5.59 -23.87
CA ASN A 60 -6.34 6.63 -24.25
C ASN A 60 -5.18 6.59 -23.27
N ILE A 61 -4.57 5.40 -23.16
CA ILE A 61 -3.26 5.22 -22.56
C ILE A 61 -2.28 5.05 -23.72
N GLU A 62 -2.12 6.13 -24.51
CA GLU A 62 -0.90 6.30 -25.27
C GLU A 62 0.23 6.57 -24.27
N MET A 63 1.22 5.68 -24.26
CA MET A 63 2.57 5.83 -23.71
C MET A 63 2.84 7.14 -22.96
N ILE A 64 2.40 7.20 -21.72
CA ILE A 64 2.92 8.19 -20.78
C ILE A 64 4.20 7.59 -20.23
N ASP A 65 5.33 8.16 -20.65
CA ASP A 65 6.69 7.87 -20.16
C ASP A 65 6.67 7.64 -18.64
N LEU A 66 6.81 6.37 -18.25
CA LEU A 66 6.89 5.96 -16.85
C LEU A 66 8.06 6.67 -16.14
N ASP A 67 9.12 6.97 -16.89
CA ASP A 67 10.29 7.73 -16.45
C ASP A 67 9.97 9.21 -16.17
N ARG A 68 8.99 9.80 -16.87
CA ARG A 68 8.50 11.15 -16.61
C ARG A 68 7.61 11.19 -15.36
N LEU A 69 6.80 10.16 -15.13
CA LEU A 69 5.98 10.02 -13.92
C LEU A 69 6.83 9.73 -12.66
N LEU A 70 7.87 8.89 -12.77
CA LEU A 70 8.84 8.63 -11.70
C LEU A 70 9.73 9.85 -11.40
N ALA A 71 10.22 10.55 -12.43
CA ALA A 71 10.97 11.80 -12.25
C ALA A 71 10.09 12.93 -11.68
N GLU A 72 8.80 12.97 -12.00
CA GLU A 72 7.86 13.93 -11.42
C GLU A 72 7.43 13.56 -9.99
N GLN A 73 7.45 12.27 -9.62
CA GLN A 73 7.25 11.80 -8.24
C GLN A 73 8.48 12.05 -7.35
N GLU A 74 9.70 11.86 -7.87
CA GLU A 74 10.95 12.18 -7.17
C GLU A 74 11.20 13.70 -7.08
N ALA A 75 10.84 14.48 -8.12
CA ALA A 75 10.87 15.95 -8.08
C ALA A 75 9.77 16.53 -7.16
N LYS A 76 8.68 15.79 -6.91
CA LYS A 76 7.71 16.06 -5.83
C LYS A 76 8.17 15.48 -4.49
N SER A 77 9.49 15.48 -4.24
CA SER A 77 10.11 15.00 -3.01
C SER A 77 9.40 15.54 -1.78
N PHE A 78 8.88 14.60 -0.99
CA PHE A 78 8.28 14.82 0.31
C PHE A 78 9.19 15.70 1.19
N GLY A 79 10.52 15.59 1.03
CA GLY A 79 11.51 16.39 1.73
C GLY A 79 11.43 17.89 1.45
N SER A 80 11.21 18.32 0.20
CA SER A 80 11.11 19.75 -0.14
C SER A 80 9.78 20.36 0.30
N ARG A 81 8.69 19.58 0.23
CA ARG A 81 7.36 19.94 0.74
C ARG A 81 7.36 20.01 2.26
N LEU A 82 7.94 19.03 2.95
CA LEU A 82 8.08 19.01 4.41
C LEU A 82 8.97 20.15 4.90
N LYS A 83 10.05 20.50 4.20
CA LYS A 83 10.92 21.64 4.57
C LYS A 83 10.22 22.99 4.39
N ARG A 84 9.35 23.14 3.38
CA ARG A 84 8.46 24.31 3.24
C ARG A 84 7.39 24.34 4.32
N LEU A 85 6.81 23.19 4.67
CA LEU A 85 5.78 23.08 5.71
C LEU A 85 6.36 23.33 7.10
N LEU A 86 7.55 22.80 7.41
CA LEU A 86 8.29 23.05 8.65
C LEU A 86 8.72 24.53 8.78
N ARG A 87 9.09 25.19 7.67
CA ARG A 87 9.35 26.64 7.70
C ARG A 87 8.08 27.44 7.98
N LYS A 88 6.95 27.08 7.35
CA LYS A 88 5.64 27.69 7.66
C LYS A 88 5.21 27.42 9.10
N PHE A 89 5.43 26.21 9.61
CA PHE A 89 5.07 25.81 10.97
C PHE A 89 5.96 26.49 12.02
N LYS A 90 7.25 26.66 11.74
CA LYS A 90 8.16 27.44 12.57
C LYS A 90 7.74 28.91 12.63
N ASN A 91 7.38 29.50 11.49
CA ASN A 91 6.87 30.87 11.44
C ASN A 91 5.51 31.01 12.15
N PHE A 92 4.65 30.00 12.07
CA PHE A 92 3.38 29.93 12.79
C PHE A 92 3.59 29.79 14.30
N LEU A 93 4.48 28.90 14.76
CA LEU A 93 4.86 28.76 16.17
C LEU A 93 5.47 30.04 16.73
N THR A 94 6.35 30.71 15.99
CA THR A 94 6.88 32.02 16.42
C THR A 94 5.78 33.08 16.44
N GLY A 95 4.81 33.03 15.53
CA GLY A 95 3.64 33.90 15.54
C GLY A 95 2.69 33.61 16.70
N LEU A 96 2.53 32.35 17.10
CA LEU A 96 1.70 31.93 18.23
C LEU A 96 2.38 32.23 19.56
N GLN A 97 3.71 32.11 19.63
CA GLN A 97 4.49 32.54 20.78
C GLN A 97 4.45 34.06 20.94
N THR A 98 4.56 34.83 19.86
CA THR A 98 4.42 36.28 19.98
C THR A 98 3.00 36.66 20.35
N THR A 99 1.96 36.12 19.71
CA THR A 99 0.56 36.43 20.09
C THR A 99 0.22 35.95 21.50
N ALA A 100 0.66 34.76 21.92
CA ALA A 100 0.48 34.29 23.29
C ALA A 100 1.26 35.15 24.30
N PHE A 101 2.47 35.59 23.96
CA PHE A 101 3.26 36.47 24.83
C PHE A 101 2.66 37.87 24.93
N TYR A 102 2.15 38.44 23.82
CA TYR A 102 1.38 39.70 23.83
C TYR A 102 0.07 39.53 24.59
N PHE A 103 -0.64 38.42 24.43
CA PHE A 103 -1.86 38.12 25.17
C PHE A 103 -1.60 37.96 26.68
N LEU A 104 -0.57 37.21 27.07
CA LEU A 104 -0.18 37.03 28.48
C LEU A 104 0.36 38.31 29.12
N LYS A 105 1.07 39.15 28.36
CA LYS A 105 1.71 40.35 28.91
C LYS A 105 0.80 41.58 28.92
N ASP A 106 -0.05 41.75 27.91
CA ASP A 106 -0.84 42.97 27.73
C ASP A 106 -2.36 42.73 27.94
N GLU A 107 -2.90 41.59 27.47
CA GLU A 107 -4.34 41.29 27.61
C GLU A 107 -4.71 40.58 28.92
N LEU A 108 -3.87 39.69 29.45
CA LEU A 108 -4.12 39.00 30.72
C LEU A 108 -4.19 39.95 31.93
N PRO A 109 -3.27 40.93 32.11
CA PRO A 109 -3.40 41.87 33.23
C PRO A 109 -4.57 42.84 33.04
N SER A 110 -4.94 43.19 31.82
CA SER A 110 -6.14 44.00 31.57
C SER A 110 -7.44 43.20 31.77
N LEU A 111 -7.47 41.92 31.40
CA LEU A 111 -8.56 40.98 31.73
C LEU A 111 -8.65 40.70 33.23
N LEU A 112 -7.53 40.60 33.94
CA LEU A 112 -7.51 40.44 35.40
C LEU A 112 -7.92 41.74 36.11
N LYS A 113 -7.53 42.92 35.59
CA LYS A 113 -7.91 44.22 36.15
C LYS A 113 -9.39 44.53 35.89
N ASN A 114 -9.86 44.26 34.66
CA ASN A 114 -11.27 44.36 34.30
C ASN A 114 -12.09 43.28 35.01
N GLY A 115 -11.54 42.08 35.17
CA GLY A 115 -12.12 40.98 35.95
C GLY A 115 -12.25 41.33 37.43
N LYS A 116 -11.25 41.96 38.03
CA LYS A 116 -11.32 42.48 39.41
C LYS A 116 -12.33 43.61 39.56
N ASN A 117 -12.40 44.53 38.60
CA ASN A 117 -13.39 45.62 38.61
C ASN A 117 -14.81 45.09 38.39
N ALA A 118 -14.98 44.09 37.51
CA ALA A 118 -16.24 43.40 37.27
C ALA A 118 -16.65 42.56 38.49
N LEU A 119 -15.71 41.86 39.15
CA LEU A 119 -15.95 41.15 40.41
C LEU A 119 -16.32 42.11 41.53
N GLY A 120 -15.68 43.28 41.60
CA GLY A 120 -16.00 44.32 42.58
C GLY A 120 -17.40 44.90 42.36
N GLY A 121 -17.76 45.19 41.12
CA GLY A 121 -19.11 45.64 40.75
C GLY A 121 -20.17 44.55 40.98
N PHE A 122 -19.83 43.29 40.70
CA PHE A 122 -20.69 42.14 40.97
C PHE A 122 -20.87 41.92 42.48
N MET A 123 -19.80 41.96 43.28
CA MET A 123 -19.87 41.88 44.75
C MET A 123 -20.67 43.05 45.34
N GLY A 124 -20.55 44.25 44.78
CA GLY A 124 -21.41 45.39 45.14
C GLY A 124 -22.89 45.09 44.94
N ARG A 125 -23.27 44.61 43.75
CA ARG A 125 -24.65 44.21 43.43
C ARG A 125 -25.14 43.04 44.27
N VAL A 126 -24.28 42.05 44.54
CA VAL A 126 -24.59 40.91 45.42
C VAL A 126 -24.82 41.38 46.86
N SER A 127 -24.04 42.34 47.34
CA SER A 127 -24.20 42.93 48.68
C SER A 127 -25.50 43.73 48.80
N GLU A 128 -25.89 44.48 47.76
CA GLU A 128 -27.17 45.18 47.69
C GLU A 128 -28.34 44.19 47.63
N MET A 129 -28.23 43.13 46.83
CA MET A 129 -29.22 42.05 46.81
C MET A 129 -29.35 41.36 48.17
N LEU A 130 -28.25 41.10 48.87
CA LEU A 130 -28.26 40.52 50.23
C LEU A 130 -28.95 41.43 51.25
N ARG A 131 -28.75 42.76 51.16
CA ARG A 131 -29.46 43.73 52.00
C ARG A 131 -30.97 43.73 51.71
N GLN A 132 -31.35 43.70 50.44
CA GLN A 132 -32.76 43.61 50.03
C GLN A 132 -33.40 42.26 50.39
N PHE A 133 -32.59 41.20 50.49
CA PHE A 133 -33.04 39.86 50.87
C PHE A 133 -33.54 39.78 52.31
N GLY A 134 -33.04 40.65 53.21
CA GLY A 134 -33.48 40.73 54.60
C GLY A 134 -34.99 40.96 54.76
N PHE A 135 -35.56 41.83 53.92
CA PHE A 135 -36.96 42.28 53.97
C PHE A 135 -37.97 41.40 53.20
N LYS A 136 -37.50 40.34 52.54
CA LYS A 136 -38.38 39.47 51.74
C LYS A 136 -39.07 38.38 52.58
N PRO A 137 -40.27 37.91 52.18
CA PRO A 137 -41.02 36.87 52.89
C PRO A 137 -40.27 35.53 52.93
N ARG A 138 -40.48 34.74 54.00
CA ARG A 138 -39.76 33.47 54.27
C ARG A 138 -39.80 32.46 53.10
N ARG A 139 -40.90 32.41 52.34
CA ARG A 139 -41.05 31.52 51.18
C ARG A 139 -40.02 31.82 50.06
N PHE A 140 -39.75 33.10 49.83
CA PHE A 140 -38.76 33.52 48.85
C PHE A 140 -37.33 33.14 49.29
N LYS A 141 -37.05 33.23 50.59
CA LYS A 141 -35.75 32.84 51.15
C LYS A 141 -35.46 31.36 50.96
N LEU A 142 -36.47 30.51 51.17
CA LEU A 142 -36.35 29.06 50.94
C LEU A 142 -36.12 28.73 49.46
N LEU A 143 -36.82 29.38 48.53
CA LEU A 143 -36.61 29.17 47.10
C LEU A 143 -35.19 29.54 46.66
N VAL A 144 -34.66 30.67 47.12
CA VAL A 144 -33.28 31.08 46.79
C VAL A 144 -32.25 30.15 47.44
N ALA A 145 -32.48 29.69 48.67
CA ALA A 145 -31.61 28.70 49.32
C ALA A 145 -31.59 27.37 48.53
N ALA A 146 -32.75 26.89 48.10
CA ALA A 146 -32.86 25.70 47.26
C ALA A 146 -32.14 25.87 45.91
N PHE A 147 -32.28 27.04 45.28
CA PHE A 147 -31.58 27.36 44.03
C PHE A 147 -30.06 27.40 44.21
N VAL A 148 -29.56 28.04 45.27
CA VAL A 148 -28.11 28.09 45.57
C VAL A 148 -27.57 26.69 45.85
N LEU A 149 -28.32 25.85 46.57
CA LEU A 149 -27.93 24.46 46.83
C LEU A 149 -27.90 23.65 45.53
N LEU A 150 -28.87 23.84 44.64
CA LEU A 150 -28.90 23.18 43.33
C LEU A 150 -27.73 23.63 42.44
N CYS A 151 -27.46 24.93 42.35
CA CYS A 151 -26.30 25.46 41.61
C CYS A 151 -24.96 25.01 42.22
N GLY A 152 -24.86 24.96 43.54
CA GLY A 152 -23.67 24.44 44.24
C GLY A 152 -23.48 22.94 43.97
N GLY A 153 -24.57 22.17 43.99
CA GLY A 153 -24.56 20.75 43.67
C GLY A 153 -24.13 20.47 42.23
N THR A 154 -24.68 21.20 41.26
CA THR A 154 -24.28 21.03 39.84
C THR A 154 -22.82 21.43 39.60
N ALA A 155 -22.36 22.53 40.20
CA ALA A 155 -20.96 22.94 40.13
C ALA A 155 -20.02 21.90 40.77
N PHE A 156 -20.43 21.29 41.88
CA PHE A 156 -19.66 20.24 42.55
C PHE A 156 -19.58 18.95 41.72
N VAL A 157 -20.67 18.54 41.07
CA VAL A 157 -20.68 17.38 40.16
C VAL A 157 -19.80 17.65 38.94
N LEU A 158 -19.87 18.84 38.33
CA LEU A 158 -18.99 19.23 37.24
C LEU A 158 -17.52 19.23 37.66
N PHE A 159 -17.22 19.75 38.85
CA PHE A 159 -15.87 19.73 39.41
C PHE A 159 -15.36 18.29 39.61
N LEU A 160 -16.19 17.40 40.14
CA LEU A 160 -15.85 15.98 40.28
C LEU A 160 -15.68 15.29 38.93
N MET A 161 -16.51 15.63 37.93
CA MET A 161 -16.38 15.09 36.57
C MET A 161 -15.06 15.53 35.91
N LEU A 162 -14.65 16.78 36.12
CA LEU A 162 -13.40 17.33 35.59
C LEU A 162 -12.15 16.83 36.33
N THR A 163 -12.22 16.60 37.64
CA THR A 163 -11.03 16.29 38.45
C THR A 163 -10.85 14.82 38.78
N LYS A 164 -11.93 14.08 38.97
CA LYS A 164 -11.89 12.70 39.48
C LYS A 164 -12.45 11.66 38.51
N GLY A 165 -13.03 12.07 37.38
CA GLY A 165 -13.60 11.15 36.40
C GLY A 165 -14.71 10.30 37.03
N ILE A 166 -15.93 10.85 37.15
CA ILE A 166 -17.10 10.08 37.64
C ILE A 166 -17.43 8.92 36.69
N VAL A 167 -17.04 9.05 35.41
CA VAL A 167 -17.15 7.98 34.43
C VAL A 167 -15.89 7.12 34.58
N PRO A 168 -15.99 5.86 35.07
CA PRO A 168 -14.86 4.96 35.05
C PRO A 168 -14.34 4.89 33.61
N GLU A 169 -13.03 5.05 33.42
CA GLU A 169 -12.40 4.85 32.11
C GLU A 169 -12.93 3.54 31.55
N GLN A 170 -13.52 3.58 30.35
CA GLN A 170 -14.12 2.41 29.73
C GLN A 170 -13.10 1.28 29.75
N GLU A 171 -13.34 0.28 30.61
CA GLU A 171 -12.57 -0.95 30.58
C GLU A 171 -12.64 -1.43 29.14
N GLN A 172 -11.48 -1.54 28.49
CA GLN A 172 -11.41 -1.95 27.10
C GLN A 172 -11.92 -3.39 27.02
N LEU A 173 -13.20 -3.55 26.69
CA LEU A 173 -13.90 -4.84 26.60
C LEU A 173 -13.22 -5.81 25.61
N PHE A 174 -12.37 -5.28 24.73
CA PHE A 174 -11.62 -6.04 23.76
C PHE A 174 -10.12 -5.83 23.96
N ILE A 175 -9.42 -6.94 24.14
CA ILE A 175 -7.98 -7.00 24.17
C ILE A 175 -7.49 -6.77 22.74
N GLN A 176 -6.99 -5.57 22.44
CA GLN A 176 -6.52 -5.22 21.10
C GLN A 176 -5.21 -5.93 20.73
N SER A 177 -4.45 -6.36 21.73
CA SER A 177 -3.25 -7.16 21.55
C SER A 177 -3.06 -8.09 22.75
N LEU A 178 -2.60 -9.31 22.51
CA LEU A 178 -2.18 -10.23 23.57
C LEU A 178 -0.94 -9.74 24.34
N ASP A 179 -0.35 -8.64 23.89
CA ASP A 179 0.80 -7.99 24.50
C ASP A 179 0.56 -7.61 25.97
N SER A 180 -0.67 -7.22 26.34
CA SER A 180 -1.04 -6.91 27.72
C SER A 180 -1.25 -8.15 28.60
N LEU A 181 -1.47 -9.31 28.00
CA LEU A 181 -1.64 -10.59 28.68
C LEU A 181 -0.37 -11.45 28.68
N ALA A 182 0.65 -11.05 27.91
CA ALA A 182 1.88 -11.83 27.77
C ALA A 182 2.73 -11.72 29.04
N GLU A 183 3.18 -12.87 29.55
CA GLU A 183 4.11 -12.93 30.70
C GLU A 183 5.48 -12.32 30.36
N GLN A 184 5.89 -12.44 29.10
CA GLN A 184 7.12 -11.87 28.59
C GLN A 184 6.88 -11.23 27.22
N ARG A 185 7.45 -10.04 27.03
CA ARG A 185 7.43 -9.30 25.77
C ARG A 185 8.84 -9.26 25.20
N TRP A 186 9.02 -9.88 24.04
CA TRP A 186 10.24 -9.71 23.25
C TRP A 186 10.03 -8.59 22.24
N SER A 187 10.78 -7.50 22.39
CA SER A 187 10.86 -6.45 21.38
C SER A 187 12.15 -6.65 20.59
N TYR A 188 12.01 -6.84 19.28
CA TYR A 188 13.15 -6.90 18.37
C TYR A 188 13.28 -5.58 17.63
N ASP A 189 14.49 -5.06 17.51
CA ASP A 189 14.73 -3.90 16.64
C ASP A 189 14.69 -4.36 15.17
N PRO A 190 13.71 -3.87 14.37
CA PRO A 190 13.53 -4.32 12.99
C PRO A 190 14.73 -4.04 12.08
N LYS A 191 15.68 -3.19 12.48
CA LYS A 191 16.86 -2.88 11.69
C LYS A 191 18.08 -3.74 11.98
N THR A 192 18.19 -4.25 13.21
CA THR A 192 19.43 -4.90 13.69
C THR A 192 19.25 -6.38 13.98
N GLU A 193 18.05 -6.80 14.38
CA GLU A 193 17.79 -8.16 14.88
C GLU A 193 16.92 -9.00 13.95
N GLN A 194 16.54 -8.46 12.79
CA GLN A 194 15.78 -9.17 11.77
C GLN A 194 16.68 -9.56 10.59
N GLU A 195 16.76 -10.85 10.31
CA GLU A 195 17.34 -11.35 9.06
C GLU A 195 16.23 -11.43 7.99
N PRO A 196 16.42 -10.86 6.79
CA PRO A 196 15.45 -11.02 5.73
C PRO A 196 15.33 -12.51 5.39
N PHE A 197 14.11 -13.05 5.41
CA PHE A 197 13.83 -14.48 5.21
C PHE A 197 14.56 -15.06 3.98
N TYR A 198 14.49 -14.36 2.85
CA TYR A 198 15.16 -14.75 1.61
C TYR A 198 16.66 -14.43 1.59
N GLY A 199 17.17 -13.58 2.47
CA GLY A 199 18.60 -13.30 2.59
C GLY A 199 19.36 -14.27 3.47
N SER A 200 18.67 -15.17 4.19
CA SER A 200 19.31 -16.13 5.07
C SER A 200 20.04 -17.20 4.27
N VAL A 201 21.29 -17.46 4.66
CA VAL A 201 22.10 -18.58 4.12
C VAL A 201 21.46 -19.95 4.42
N ARG A 202 20.54 -19.98 5.39
CA ARG A 202 19.78 -21.17 5.80
C ARG A 202 18.54 -21.41 4.92
N ALA A 203 18.04 -20.39 4.23
CA ALA A 203 16.95 -20.56 3.28
C ALA A 203 17.50 -21.25 2.03
N ALA A 204 16.80 -22.29 1.56
CA ALA A 204 17.17 -22.99 0.34
C ALA A 204 17.24 -21.99 -0.83
N GLN A 205 18.44 -21.79 -1.38
CA GLN A 205 18.64 -20.90 -2.50
C GLN A 205 18.13 -21.60 -3.77
N ASN A 206 16.98 -21.16 -4.27
CA ASN A 206 16.42 -21.63 -5.53
C ASN A 206 17.22 -21.00 -6.68
N MET A 207 18.44 -21.52 -6.93
CA MET A 207 19.36 -20.99 -7.92
C MET A 207 19.64 -21.99 -9.04
N MET A 208 19.75 -21.50 -10.28
CA MET A 208 20.23 -22.28 -11.42
C MET A 208 21.24 -21.52 -12.26
N VAL A 209 22.10 -22.25 -12.96
CA VAL A 209 23.02 -21.69 -13.96
C VAL A 209 22.32 -21.70 -15.31
N VAL A 210 22.25 -20.54 -15.95
CA VAL A 210 21.89 -20.44 -17.37
C VAL A 210 23.15 -20.73 -18.20
N PRO A 211 23.07 -21.62 -19.20
CA PRO A 211 24.20 -21.91 -20.07
C PRO A 211 24.76 -20.67 -20.76
N LYS A 212 26.01 -20.81 -21.21
CA LYS A 212 26.77 -19.73 -21.82
C LYS A 212 26.01 -19.04 -22.96
N LEU A 213 25.73 -17.76 -22.77
CA LEU A 213 25.18 -16.83 -23.75
C LEU A 213 26.33 -16.21 -24.54
N VAL A 214 26.21 -16.13 -25.87
CA VAL A 214 27.21 -15.49 -26.73
C VAL A 214 26.49 -14.57 -27.71
N VAL A 215 26.79 -13.28 -27.66
CA VAL A 215 26.10 -12.25 -28.43
C VAL A 215 27.06 -11.23 -29.01
N ASN A 216 26.64 -10.57 -30.09
CA ASN A 216 27.32 -9.41 -30.65
C ASN A 216 26.75 -8.16 -30.00
N VAL A 217 27.60 -7.35 -29.37
CA VAL A 217 27.15 -6.15 -28.64
C VAL A 217 27.28 -4.91 -29.51
N LYS A 218 26.67 -3.79 -29.11
CA LYS A 218 26.81 -2.54 -29.86
C LYS A 218 28.24 -2.01 -29.79
N LYS A 219 28.67 -1.46 -30.92
CA LYS A 219 29.98 -0.82 -31.05
C LYS A 219 30.03 0.45 -30.21
N SER A 220 31.17 0.67 -29.58
CA SER A 220 31.57 1.87 -28.85
C SER A 220 32.92 2.38 -29.36
N VAL A 221 33.35 3.53 -28.84
CA VAL A 221 34.61 4.19 -29.24
C VAL A 221 35.83 3.30 -28.96
N ASN A 222 35.80 2.51 -27.87
CA ASN A 222 36.90 1.62 -27.50
C ASN A 222 36.75 0.18 -28.01
N SER A 223 35.76 -0.07 -28.87
CA SER A 223 35.51 -1.40 -29.42
C SER A 223 36.06 -1.56 -30.85
N GLY A 224 36.35 -2.79 -31.23
CA GLY A 224 36.74 -3.18 -32.57
C GLY A 224 35.54 -3.27 -33.53
N ARG A 225 35.76 -3.91 -34.68
CA ARG A 225 34.75 -3.94 -35.75
C ARG A 225 33.49 -4.69 -35.34
N ASN A 226 33.60 -5.77 -34.58
CA ASN A 226 32.48 -6.64 -34.16
C ASN A 226 32.72 -7.09 -32.71
N PRO A 227 32.37 -6.25 -31.72
CA PRO A 227 32.54 -6.62 -30.32
C PRO A 227 31.56 -7.73 -29.94
N MET A 228 32.02 -8.65 -29.10
CA MET A 228 31.24 -9.81 -28.64
C MET A 228 31.26 -9.90 -27.12
N ALA A 229 30.15 -10.34 -26.54
CA ALA A 229 30.06 -10.68 -25.13
C ALA A 229 29.68 -12.16 -24.99
N ALA A 230 30.38 -12.85 -24.09
CA ALA A 230 30.00 -14.17 -23.64
C ALA A 230 29.76 -14.16 -22.13
N ALA A 231 28.59 -14.58 -21.67
CA ALA A 231 28.22 -14.55 -20.26
C ALA A 231 27.59 -15.88 -19.79
N GLU A 232 27.93 -16.28 -18.57
CA GLU A 232 27.23 -17.32 -17.81
C GLU A 232 26.54 -16.66 -16.62
N LEU A 233 25.25 -16.96 -16.43
CA LEU A 233 24.40 -16.29 -15.43
C LEU A 233 23.95 -17.27 -14.36
N TYR A 234 23.93 -16.83 -13.11
CA TYR A 234 23.15 -17.47 -12.05
C TYR A 234 21.82 -16.74 -11.92
N VAL A 235 20.72 -17.48 -11.97
CA VAL A 235 19.37 -16.94 -11.77
C VAL A 235 18.83 -17.45 -10.45
N GLU A 236 18.40 -16.54 -9.58
CA GLU A 236 17.84 -16.83 -8.26
C GLU A 236 16.32 -16.57 -8.27
N GLY A 237 15.53 -17.63 -8.14
CA GLY A 237 14.08 -17.58 -8.03
C GLY A 237 13.59 -17.39 -6.60
N MET A 238 12.41 -16.81 -6.42
CA MET A 238 11.76 -16.74 -5.09
C MET A 238 11.16 -18.09 -4.67
N SER A 239 10.74 -18.92 -5.62
CA SER A 239 10.19 -20.25 -5.41
C SER A 239 10.91 -21.30 -6.28
N PRO A 240 10.88 -22.59 -5.88
CA PRO A 240 11.45 -23.65 -6.71
C PRO A 240 10.72 -23.80 -8.04
N ASP A 241 9.42 -23.51 -8.10
CA ASP A 241 8.60 -23.61 -9.32
C ASP A 241 9.10 -22.69 -10.44
N VAL A 242 9.62 -21.51 -10.08
CA VAL A 242 10.22 -20.58 -11.05
C VAL A 242 11.49 -21.15 -11.65
N VAL A 243 12.30 -21.85 -10.85
CA VAL A 243 13.52 -22.48 -11.35
C VAL A 243 13.20 -23.63 -12.30
N VAL A 244 12.16 -24.41 -11.97
CA VAL A 244 11.64 -25.45 -12.87
C VAL A 244 11.11 -24.83 -14.16
N GLU A 245 10.34 -23.75 -14.07
CA GLU A 245 9.84 -23.02 -15.25
C GLU A 245 10.96 -22.52 -16.16
N ILE A 246 11.99 -21.87 -15.59
CA ILE A 246 13.12 -21.36 -16.36
C ILE A 246 13.86 -22.53 -17.04
N LYS A 247 13.97 -23.68 -16.37
CA LYS A 247 14.59 -24.87 -16.96
C LYS A 247 13.75 -25.47 -18.09
N ASP A 248 12.43 -25.52 -17.95
CA ASP A 248 11.51 -26.04 -18.97
C ASP A 248 11.46 -25.11 -20.20
N ARG A 249 11.49 -23.79 -19.98
CA ARG A 249 11.45 -22.74 -21.02
C ARG A 249 12.81 -22.10 -21.29
N GLU A 250 13.90 -22.85 -21.06
CA GLU A 250 15.26 -22.29 -21.05
C GLU A 250 15.62 -21.55 -22.34
N THR A 251 15.24 -22.11 -23.48
CA THR A 251 15.49 -21.52 -24.81
C THR A 251 14.88 -20.13 -24.96
N GLU A 252 13.68 -19.91 -24.40
CA GLU A 252 12.97 -18.64 -24.49
C GLU A 252 13.62 -17.57 -23.61
N PHE A 253 13.93 -17.92 -22.35
CA PHE A 253 14.68 -17.04 -21.45
C PHE A 253 16.05 -16.69 -22.02
N ARG A 254 16.74 -17.67 -22.59
CA ARG A 254 18.03 -17.47 -23.24
C ARG A 254 17.92 -16.52 -24.44
N ASP A 255 16.96 -16.71 -25.33
CA ASP A 255 16.73 -15.78 -26.45
C ASP A 255 16.48 -14.36 -25.95
N ARG A 256 15.63 -14.21 -24.94
CA ARG A 256 15.35 -12.89 -24.36
C ARG A 256 16.60 -12.25 -23.75
N PHE A 257 17.38 -13.00 -22.97
CA PHE A 257 18.62 -12.50 -22.38
C PHE A 257 19.64 -12.11 -23.43
N MET A 258 19.75 -12.88 -24.52
CA MET A 258 20.63 -12.53 -25.63
C MET A 258 20.22 -11.19 -26.26
N ARG A 259 18.94 -11.00 -26.60
CA ARG A 259 18.43 -9.74 -27.16
C ARG A 259 18.71 -8.55 -26.25
N VAL A 260 18.47 -8.70 -24.95
CA VAL A 260 18.75 -7.64 -23.96
C VAL A 260 20.25 -7.30 -23.93
N MET A 261 21.11 -8.32 -23.96
CA MET A 261 22.56 -8.09 -23.98
C MET A 261 23.06 -7.44 -25.28
N GLU A 262 22.44 -7.73 -26.42
CA GLU A 262 22.77 -7.10 -27.72
C GLU A 262 22.49 -5.60 -27.73
N GLU A 263 21.57 -5.12 -26.90
CA GLU A 263 21.23 -3.69 -26.83
C GLU A 263 22.29 -2.83 -26.15
N PHE A 264 23.16 -3.43 -25.35
CA PHE A 264 24.22 -2.74 -24.62
C PHE A 264 25.47 -2.50 -25.48
N THR A 265 26.17 -1.41 -25.19
CA THR A 265 27.46 -1.11 -25.82
C THR A 265 28.63 -1.78 -25.10
N TYR A 266 29.73 -2.01 -25.82
CA TYR A 266 30.95 -2.61 -25.25
C TYR A 266 31.49 -1.82 -24.03
N ASP A 267 31.48 -0.49 -24.09
CA ASP A 267 31.97 0.37 -23.00
C ASP A 267 31.09 0.25 -21.74
N GLU A 268 29.76 0.16 -21.92
CA GLU A 268 28.83 -0.05 -20.81
C GLU A 268 29.07 -1.40 -20.14
N LEU A 269 29.22 -2.48 -20.93
CA LEU A 269 29.47 -3.82 -20.38
C LEU A 269 30.85 -3.95 -19.73
N THR A 270 31.81 -3.13 -20.13
CA THR A 270 33.13 -3.07 -19.50
C THR A 270 33.04 -2.41 -18.11
N SER A 271 32.19 -1.40 -17.98
CA SER A 271 31.96 -0.68 -16.72
C SER A 271 31.19 -1.52 -15.68
N ALA A 272 31.56 -1.37 -14.40
CA ALA A 272 30.84 -2.02 -13.29
C ALA A 272 29.38 -1.55 -13.20
N GLN A 273 29.13 -0.26 -13.44
CA GLN A 273 27.77 0.30 -13.41
C GLN A 273 26.90 -0.26 -14.54
N GLY A 274 27.46 -0.45 -15.74
CA GLY A 274 26.70 -1.02 -16.85
C GLY A 274 26.40 -2.50 -16.67
N LYS A 275 27.28 -3.27 -16.01
CA LYS A 275 26.97 -4.66 -15.60
C LYS A 275 25.82 -4.72 -14.60
N LEU A 276 25.79 -3.82 -13.60
CA LEU A 276 24.67 -3.74 -12.65
C LEU A 276 23.37 -3.37 -13.36
N LYS A 277 23.41 -2.37 -14.24
CA LYS A 277 22.25 -1.99 -15.08
C LYS A 277 21.76 -3.16 -15.93
N LEU A 278 22.67 -3.93 -16.55
CA LEU A 278 22.30 -5.13 -17.31
C LEU A 278 21.61 -6.17 -16.41
N GLN A 279 22.11 -6.42 -15.20
CA GLN A 279 21.45 -7.35 -14.26
C GLN A 279 20.03 -6.91 -13.92
N GLU A 280 19.82 -5.63 -13.65
CA GLU A 280 18.49 -5.09 -13.33
C GLU A 280 17.50 -5.22 -14.49
N ILE A 281 17.95 -4.93 -15.72
CA ILE A 281 17.12 -5.10 -16.92
C ILE A 281 16.84 -6.58 -17.17
N LEU A 282 17.85 -7.46 -17.06
CA LEU A 282 17.65 -8.90 -17.20
C LEU A 282 16.63 -9.44 -16.18
N VAL A 283 16.68 -9.00 -14.92
CA VAL A 283 15.69 -9.40 -13.90
C VAL A 283 14.29 -8.93 -14.28
N ARG A 284 14.15 -7.70 -14.77
CA ARG A 284 12.85 -7.16 -15.22
C ARG A 284 12.27 -7.97 -16.37
N GLU A 285 13.08 -8.23 -17.38
CA GLU A 285 12.71 -8.97 -18.59
C GLU A 285 12.39 -10.43 -18.28
N ALA A 286 13.17 -11.07 -17.41
CA ALA A 286 12.91 -12.43 -16.96
C ALA A 286 11.58 -12.52 -16.19
N ASN A 287 11.27 -11.54 -15.35
CA ASN A 287 10.01 -11.49 -14.60
C ASN A 287 8.79 -11.23 -15.49
N GLN A 288 8.95 -10.59 -16.65
CA GLN A 288 7.87 -10.46 -17.63
C GLN A 288 7.55 -11.78 -18.33
N LEU A 289 8.54 -12.67 -18.47
CA LEU A 289 8.36 -13.99 -19.09
C LEU A 289 7.88 -15.05 -18.09
N ALA A 290 8.27 -14.93 -16.83
CA ALA A 290 7.92 -15.89 -15.77
C ALA A 290 6.42 -15.81 -15.42
N THR A 291 5.79 -16.98 -15.29
CA THR A 291 4.35 -17.10 -15.00
C THR A 291 4.08 -17.74 -13.63
N LYS A 292 4.94 -18.66 -13.19
CA LYS A 292 4.77 -19.44 -11.94
C LYS A 292 5.40 -18.79 -10.71
N GLY A 293 5.95 -17.59 -10.86
CA GLY A 293 6.48 -16.81 -9.74
C GLY A 293 7.42 -15.71 -10.22
N ARG A 294 8.35 -15.30 -9.36
CA ARG A 294 9.26 -14.18 -9.61
C ARG A 294 10.72 -14.56 -9.43
N ILE A 295 11.55 -13.99 -10.29
CA ILE A 295 13.00 -14.01 -10.23
C ILE A 295 13.45 -12.84 -9.35
N ARG A 296 14.24 -13.16 -8.33
CA ARG A 296 14.73 -12.19 -7.35
C ARG A 296 15.94 -11.43 -7.88
N LYS A 297 16.96 -12.18 -8.30
CA LYS A 297 18.27 -11.63 -8.70
C LYS A 297 18.91 -12.48 -9.79
N ILE A 298 19.74 -11.84 -10.62
CA ILE A 298 20.58 -12.48 -11.62
C ILE A 298 22.01 -12.02 -11.41
N TYR A 299 22.95 -12.95 -11.31
CA TYR A 299 24.37 -12.68 -11.10
C TYR A 299 25.20 -13.17 -12.29
N PHE A 300 26.30 -12.47 -12.60
CA PHE A 300 27.29 -13.00 -13.53
C PHE A 300 28.16 -14.01 -12.82
N LYS A 301 28.17 -15.25 -13.31
CA LYS A 301 29.21 -16.21 -12.96
C LYS A 301 30.52 -15.84 -13.65
N THR A 302 30.43 -15.62 -14.96
CA THR A 302 31.54 -15.24 -15.82
C THR A 302 31.02 -14.30 -16.89
N ILE A 303 31.76 -13.23 -17.19
CA ILE A 303 31.53 -12.39 -18.36
C ILE A 303 32.85 -12.14 -19.06
N VAL A 304 32.93 -12.48 -20.34
CA VAL A 304 34.09 -12.30 -21.20
C VAL A 304 33.69 -11.37 -22.33
N LEU A 305 34.42 -10.27 -22.48
CA LEU A 305 34.21 -9.30 -23.53
C LEU A 305 35.36 -9.40 -24.52
N LYS A 306 35.01 -9.41 -25.81
CA LYS A 306 35.95 -9.33 -26.92
C LYS A 306 35.72 -7.98 -27.61
N PRO A 307 36.74 -7.11 -27.69
CA PRO A 307 36.64 -5.85 -28.42
C PRO A 307 36.43 -6.10 -29.92
#